data_AF-A0A6G3XGQ3-F1
#
_entry.id   AF-A0A6G3XGQ3-F1
#
_cell.length_a   1.000
_cell.length_b   1.000
_cell.length_c   1.000
_cell.angle_alpha   90.00
_cell.angle_beta   90.00
_cell.angle_gamma   90.00
#
_symmetry.space_group_name_H-M   'P 1'
#
loop_
_entity.id
_entity.type
_entity.pdbx_description
1 polymer ?
#
loop_
_entity_poly.entity_id
_entity_poly.type
_entity_poly.pdbx_seq_one_letter_code
_entity_poly.pdbx_strand_id
1 'polypeptide(L)' 'PVDLADLIAQWHRAGAADGFHLTPITPERDLERIVNGTVALLQHRSLFRTFHPGGTLREHLGLVRPASRYAAARTAAKEV' A
#
# COMPACT_ATOMS: atom_id res chain seq x y z
N PRO A 1 14.56 -3.75 14.09
CA PRO A 1 13.14 -3.83 13.66
C PRO A 1 12.24 -2.79 14.34
N VAL A 2 12.35 -2.64 15.67
CA VAL A 2 11.61 -1.63 16.44
C VAL A 2 11.95 -0.21 15.97
N ASP A 3 13.24 0.12 15.87
CA ASP A 3 13.70 1.46 15.46
C ASP A 3 13.19 1.86 14.06
N LEU A 4 13.13 0.90 13.12
CA LEU A 4 12.60 1.15 11.78
C LEU A 4 11.08 1.41 11.83
N ALA A 5 10.33 0.69 12.65
CA ALA A 5 8.90 0.93 12.82
C ALA A 5 8.63 2.29 13.47
N ASP A 6 9.46 2.70 14.43
CA ASP A 6 9.38 4.02 15.07
C ASP A 6 9.66 5.14 14.08
N LEU A 7 10.69 4.98 13.23
CA LEU A 7 11.02 5.96 12.19
C LEU A 7 9.90 6.11 11.15
N ILE A 8 9.37 4.99 10.65
CA ILE A 8 8.23 4.98 9.72
C ILE A 8 7.02 5.66 10.36
N ALA A 9 6.72 5.35 11.62
CA ALA A 9 5.62 5.97 12.35
C ALA A 9 5.81 7.47 12.54
N GLN A 10 7.04 7.93 12.80
CA GLN A 10 7.36 9.34 12.92
C GLN A 10 7.09 10.09 11.61
N TRP A 11 7.61 9.58 10.48
CA TRP A 11 7.41 10.20 9.17
C TRP A 11 5.95 10.21 8.73
N HIS A 12 5.22 9.12 8.97
CA HIS A 12 3.79 9.07 8.69
C HIS A 12 3.01 10.12 9.51
N ARG A 13 3.27 10.23 10.82
CA ARG A 13 2.60 11.25 11.67
C ARG A 13 2.97 12.68 11.29
N ALA A 14 4.18 12.88 10.77
CA ALA A 14 4.62 14.18 10.27
C ALA A 14 4.03 14.52 8.89
N GLY A 15 3.27 13.61 8.25
CA GLY A 15 2.77 13.80 6.89
C GLY A 15 3.88 13.84 5.83
N ALA A 16 5.06 13.27 6.14
CA ALA A 16 6.21 13.34 5.24
C ALA A 16 6.13 12.33 4.08
N ALA A 17 5.37 11.24 4.25
CA ALA A 17 5.17 10.21 3.22
C ALA A 17 3.89 9.39 3.46
N ASP A 18 3.22 9.00 2.37
CA ASP A 18 2.07 8.10 2.37
C ASP A 18 2.46 6.61 2.35
N GLY A 19 3.71 6.31 1.98
CA GLY A 19 4.23 4.95 1.86
C GLY A 19 5.74 4.92 1.67
N PHE A 20 6.32 3.72 1.80
CA PHE A 20 7.76 3.51 1.78
C PHE A 20 8.14 2.41 0.81
N HIS A 21 9.21 2.66 0.05
CA HIS A 21 9.87 1.64 -0.75
C HIS A 21 11.09 1.14 0.02
N LEU A 22 11.09 -0.14 0.40
CA LEU A 22 12.19 -0.78 1.11
C LEU A 22 13.04 -1.57 0.12
N THR A 23 14.36 -1.41 0.17
CA THR A 23 15.31 -2.16 -0.66
C THR A 23 16.18 -3.04 0.24
N PRO A 24 15.80 -4.31 0.46
CA PRO A 24 16.59 -5.25 1.23
C PRO A 24 17.94 -5.55 0.58
N ILE A 25 18.93 -5.91 1.38
CA ILE A 25 20.25 -6.33 0.88
C ILE A 25 20.25 -7.84 0.64
N THR A 26 19.61 -8.60 1.53
CA THR A 26 19.46 -10.06 1.41
C THR A 26 17.98 -10.40 1.58
N PRO A 27 17.20 -10.47 0.48
CA PRO A 27 15.74 -10.59 0.54
C PRO A 27 15.23 -11.75 1.40
N GLU A 28 15.89 -12.90 1.34
CA GLU A 28 15.47 -14.12 2.06
C GLU A 28 15.50 -13.91 3.58
N ARG A 29 16.51 -13.19 4.07
CA ARG A 29 16.70 -12.91 5.50
C ARG A 29 15.96 -11.67 5.96
N ASP A 30 16.03 -10.62 5.15
CA ASP A 30 15.60 -9.28 5.53
C ASP A 30 14.07 -9.16 5.45
N LEU A 31 13.43 -9.82 4.47
CA LEU A 31 11.98 -9.78 4.32
C LEU A 31 11.28 -10.42 5.53
N GLU A 32 11.75 -11.58 5.98
CA GLU A 32 11.22 -12.25 7.17
C GLU A 32 11.32 -11.35 8.41
N ARG A 33 12.47 -10.69 8.61
CA ARG A 33 12.68 -9.76 9.73
C ARG A 33 11.82 -8.51 9.65
N ILE A 34 11.58 -8.00 8.45
CA ILE A 34 10.72 -6.83 8.21
C ILE A 34 9.26 -7.21 8.49
N VAL A 35 8.78 -8.33 7.97
CA VAL A 35 7.39 -8.78 8.14
C VAL A 35 7.11 -9.11 9.61
N ASN A 36 7.94 -9.96 10.23
CA ASN A 36 7.71 -10.42 11.60
C ASN A 36 8.05 -9.37 12.66
N GLY A 37 8.85 -8.36 12.31
CA GLY A 37 9.24 -7.28 13.21
C GLY A 37 8.51 -5.97 12.91
N THR A 38 8.95 -5.28 11.86
CA THR A 38 8.50 -3.92 11.53
C THR A 38 7.01 -3.89 11.18
N VAL A 39 6.54 -4.77 10.29
CA VAL A 39 5.14 -4.79 9.85
C VAL A 39 4.20 -5.17 11.00
N ALA A 40 4.55 -6.20 11.78
CA ALA A 40 3.77 -6.60 12.95
C ALA A 40 3.59 -5.44 13.96
N LEU A 41 4.66 -4.68 14.23
CA LEU A 41 4.58 -3.50 15.12
C LEU A 41 3.72 -2.38 14.54
N LEU A 42 3.82 -2.11 13.23
CA LEU A 42 2.99 -1.09 12.59
C LEU A 42 1.51 -1.49 12.57
N GLN A 43 1.19 -2.77 12.39
CA GLN A 43 -0.19 -3.29 12.50
C GLN A 43 -0.73 -3.16 13.92
N HIS A 44 0.05 -3.52 14.94
CA HIS A 44 -0.33 -3.36 16.35
C HIS A 44 -0.63 -1.90 16.70
N ARG A 45 0.04 -0.95 16.05
CA ARG A 45 -0.16 0.50 16.22
C ARG A 45 -1.24 1.08 15.32
N SER A 46 -1.96 0.24 14.57
CA SER A 46 -2.98 0.65 13.59
C SER A 46 -2.45 1.60 12.50
N LEU A 47 -1.14 1.58 12.24
CA LEU A 47 -0.48 2.36 11.19
C LEU A 47 -0.31 1.57 9.89
N PHE A 48 -0.57 0.26 9.91
CA PHE A 48 -0.55 -0.58 8.73
C PHE A 48 -1.74 -1.52 8.70
N ARG A 49 -2.25 -1.77 7.50
CA ARG A 49 -3.41 -2.64 7.28
C ARG A 49 -3.09 -4.10 7.60
N THR A 50 -4.06 -4.82 8.14
CA THR A 50 -3.99 -6.27 8.39
C THR A 50 -4.59 -7.09 7.24
N PHE A 51 -5.43 -6.46 6.41
CA PHE A 51 -6.10 -7.08 5.28
C PHE A 51 -6.05 -6.15 4.06
N HIS A 52 -6.00 -6.74 2.86
CA HIS A 52 -6.02 -6.03 1.60
C HIS A 52 -7.35 -6.30 0.88
N PRO A 53 -8.30 -5.34 0.91
CA PRO A 53 -9.52 -5.49 0.13
C PRO A 53 -9.24 -5.31 -1.38
N GLY A 54 -9.89 -6.12 -2.21
CA GLY A 54 -9.78 -6.04 -3.66
C GLY A 54 -8.71 -6.95 -4.28
N GLY A 55 -8.85 -7.16 -5.59
CA GLY A 55 -7.98 -8.03 -6.40
C GLY A 55 -6.94 -7.28 -7.23
N THR A 56 -6.91 -5.94 -7.16
CA THR A 56 -6.04 -5.10 -7.99
C THR A 56 -5.13 -4.20 -7.15
N LEU A 57 -3.95 -3.87 -7.70
CA LEU A 57 -3.03 -2.94 -7.07
C LEU A 57 -3.67 -1.57 -6.80
N ARG A 58 -4.58 -1.11 -7.69
CA ARG A 58 -5.30 0.16 -7.47
C ARG A 58 -6.16 0.11 -6.23
N GLU A 59 -6.89 -0.98 -6.01
CA GLU A 59 -7.72 -1.14 -4.81
C GLU A 59 -6.86 -1.17 -3.54
N HIS A 60 -5.70 -1.83 -3.59
CA HIS A 60 -4.77 -1.85 -2.45
C HIS A 60 -4.15 -0.49 -2.12
N LEU A 61 -4.13 0.43 -3.10
CA LEU A 61 -3.64 1.80 -2.96
C LEU A 61 -4.77 2.82 -2.75
N GLY A 62 -6.04 2.39 -2.68
CA GLY A 62 -7.19 3.30 -2.58
C GLY A 62 -7.43 4.16 -3.82
N LEU A 63 -6.93 3.73 -4.99
CA LEU A 63 -7.04 4.46 -6.25
C LEU A 63 -8.32 4.10 -7.01
N VAL A 64 -9.06 5.12 -7.45
CA VAL A 64 -10.23 4.95 -8.31
C VAL A 64 -9.80 4.38 -9.66
N ARG A 65 -10.55 3.40 -10.19
CA ARG A 65 -10.33 2.88 -11.53
C ARG A 65 -10.74 3.95 -12.57
N PRO A 66 -9.80 4.47 -13.38
CA PRO A 66 -10.16 5.43 -14.42
C PRO A 66 -11.02 4.75 -15.49
N ALA A 67 -12.06 5.45 -15.93
CA ALA A 67 -12.83 5.02 -17.09
C ALA A 67 -11.94 5.00 -18.34
N SER A 68 -12.19 4.05 -19.24
CA SER A 68 -11.53 4.09 -20.55
C SER A 68 -11.92 5.37 -21.27
N ARG A 69 -10.97 6.00 -21.98
CA ARG A 69 -11.22 7.17 -22.83
C ARG A 69 -12.32 6.94 -23.87
N TYR A 70 -12.59 5.68 -24.22
CA TYR A 70 -13.63 5.27 -25.17
C TYR A 70 -14.92 4.77 -24.50
N ALA A 71 -15.03 4.85 -23.17
CA ALA A 71 -16.20 4.34 -22.45
C ALA A 71 -17.49 5.08 -22.85
N ALA A 72 -17.42 6.42 -23.00
CA ALA A 72 -18.57 7.24 -23.40
C ALA A 72 -19.11 6.87 -24.80
N ALA A 73 -18.22 6.67 -25.77
CA ALA A 73 -18.60 6.26 -27.13
C ALA A 73 -19.27 4.87 -27.16
N ARG A 74 -18.85 3.98 -26.25
CA ARG A 74 -19.41 2.62 -26.15
C ARG A 74 -20.80 2.59 -25.50
N THR A 75 -21.10 3.54 -24.62
CA THR A 75 -22.45 3.73 -24.06
C THR A 75 -23.40 4.27 -25.12
N ALA A 76 -22.99 5.30 -25.87
CA ALA A 76 -23.80 5.87 -26.96
C ALA A 76 -24.10 4.85 -28.08
N ALA A 77 -23.14 4.00 -28.42
CA ALA A 77 -23.34 2.93 -29.41
C ALA A 77 -24.21 1.76 -28.92
N LYS A 78 -24.52 1.67 -27.63
CA LYS A 78 -25.45 0.66 -27.06
C LYS A 78 -26.90 1.15 -27.00
N GLU A 79 -27.13 2.45 -27.13
CA GLU A 79 -28.45 3.09 -27.04
C GLU A 79 -29.10 3.33 -28.42
N VAL A 80 -28.41 2.93 -29.50
CA VAL A 80 -28.88 2.94 -30.90
C VAL A 80 -29.07 1.50 -31.36
#